data_AF-A0A7K9CJE7-F1
#
_entry.id   AF-A0A7K9CJE7-F1
#
_cell.length_a   1.000
_cell.length_b   1.000
_cell.length_c   1.000
_cell.angle_alpha   90.00
_cell.angle_beta   90.00
_cell.angle_gamma   90.00
#
_symmetry.space_group_name_H-M   'P 1'
#
loop_
_entity.id
_entity.type
_entity.pdbx_description
1 polymer ?
#
loop_
_entity_poly.entity_id
_entity_poly.type
_entity_poly.pdbx_seq_one_letter_code
_entity_poly.pdbx_strand_id
1 'polypeptide(L)'
;SAEAPGGALRLALLCLSSQRVPRTGWVYRRVAQPESVSDHMYRMAVMALLTEDKSLNKDRCIRLALVHDMAECIVGDIAPADNIPKEEKHRREEAAMQQLTQLLSEDLRKEIYELWEEYENQCTAEAKFVKQLDQCEMILQAFEYEELENTPGRLQDFYDSTAGKFVHPEILQLVSLINTERNKKIASASPPQP
;
A
#
# COMPACT_ATOMS: atom_id res chain seq x y z
N SER A 1 1.79 17.04 -31.83
CA SER A 1 3.17 17.55 -32.00
C SER A 1 3.58 18.21 -30.70
N ALA A 2 4.66 17.70 -30.08
CA ALA A 2 5.48 18.32 -29.01
C ALA A 2 4.86 18.70 -27.63
N GLU A 3 4.31 17.76 -26.86
CA GLU A 3 4.09 17.95 -25.39
C GLU A 3 4.67 16.84 -24.48
N ALA A 4 5.23 15.76 -25.04
CA ALA A 4 5.49 14.52 -24.29
C ALA A 4 6.58 14.56 -23.17
N PRO A 5 7.76 15.22 -23.33
CA PRO A 5 8.81 15.11 -22.31
C PRO A 5 8.53 15.93 -21.04
N GLY A 6 7.87 17.08 -21.19
CA GLY A 6 7.59 17.99 -20.07
C GLY A 6 6.51 17.44 -19.13
N GLY A 7 5.52 16.75 -19.69
CA GLY A 7 4.45 16.09 -18.95
C GLY A 7 4.94 14.96 -18.06
N ALA A 8 5.68 14.02 -18.64
CA ALA A 8 6.29 12.90 -17.91
C ALA A 8 7.25 13.39 -16.81
N LEU A 9 8.06 14.41 -17.09
CA LEU A 9 8.94 15.01 -16.08
C LEU A 9 8.15 15.65 -14.93
N ARG A 10 7.08 16.40 -15.22
CA ARG A 10 6.23 17.00 -14.18
C ARG A 10 5.56 15.94 -13.32
N LEU A 11 5.04 14.86 -13.92
CA LEU A 11 4.47 13.77 -13.14
C LEU A 11 5.53 13.09 -12.29
N ALA A 12 6.71 12.79 -12.83
CA ALA A 12 7.81 12.21 -12.06
C ALA A 12 8.22 13.09 -10.86
N LEU A 13 8.22 14.42 -11.04
CA LEU A 13 8.47 15.39 -9.96
C LEU A 13 7.33 15.42 -8.93
N LEU A 14 6.08 15.20 -9.33
CA LEU A 14 4.96 15.06 -8.40
C LEU A 14 5.02 13.73 -7.65
N CYS A 15 5.34 12.61 -8.31
CA CYS A 15 5.54 11.32 -7.64
C CYS A 15 6.73 11.33 -6.67
N LEU A 16 7.73 12.21 -6.87
CA LEU A 16 8.79 12.46 -5.87
C LEU A 16 8.23 12.96 -4.53
N SER A 17 7.05 13.57 -4.52
CA SER A 17 6.40 13.93 -3.26
C SER A 17 5.93 12.71 -2.47
N SER A 18 5.56 11.59 -3.11
CA SER A 18 5.23 10.33 -2.41
C SER A 18 6.40 9.76 -1.59
N GLN A 19 7.65 10.06 -1.97
CA GLN A 19 8.85 9.74 -1.16
C GLN A 19 8.97 10.58 0.11
N ARG A 20 8.20 11.66 0.22
CA ARG A 20 8.19 12.59 1.35
C ARG A 20 6.87 12.56 2.14
N VAL A 21 5.90 11.75 1.71
CA VAL A 21 4.66 11.49 2.46
C VAL A 21 4.92 10.27 3.34
N PRO A 22 5.10 10.43 4.67
CA PRO A 22 5.18 9.28 5.55
C PRO A 22 3.81 8.61 5.67
N ARG A 23 3.79 7.28 5.80
CA ARG A 23 2.54 6.54 6.06
C ARG A 23 1.96 6.94 7.42
N THR A 24 0.78 7.58 7.39
CA THR A 24 0.13 8.27 8.51
C THR A 24 -0.18 7.32 9.67
N GLY A 25 -0.50 6.05 9.38
CA GLY A 25 -0.71 5.03 10.40
C GLY A 25 0.47 4.90 11.36
N TRP A 26 1.70 4.85 10.83
CA TRP A 26 2.93 4.74 11.61
C TRP A 26 3.25 6.03 12.37
N VAL A 27 3.03 7.19 11.75
CA VAL A 27 3.17 8.51 12.37
C VAL A 27 2.29 8.61 13.62
N TYR A 28 1.03 8.19 13.52
CA TYR A 28 0.09 8.20 14.65
C TYR A 28 0.44 7.22 15.76
N ARG A 29 1.20 6.15 15.46
CA ARG A 29 1.78 5.24 16.45
C ARG A 29 3.18 5.63 16.89
N ARG A 30 3.65 6.82 16.53
CA ARG A 30 4.94 7.38 16.93
C ARG A 30 6.14 6.48 16.58
N VAL A 31 6.04 5.76 15.46
CA VAL A 31 7.20 5.06 14.89
C VAL A 31 8.28 6.09 14.56
N ALA A 32 9.54 5.82 14.90
CA ALA A 32 10.60 6.83 14.87
C ALA A 32 10.97 7.30 13.45
N GLN A 33 11.05 6.38 12.50
CA GLN A 33 11.36 6.63 11.08
C GLN A 33 10.35 5.86 10.22
N PRO A 34 9.12 6.38 10.09
CA PRO A 34 8.09 5.72 9.31
C PRO A 34 8.46 5.73 7.82
N GLU A 35 8.10 4.65 7.13
CA GLU A 35 8.27 4.50 5.69
C GLU A 35 7.46 5.58 4.95
N SER A 36 7.90 5.87 3.73
CA SER A 36 7.13 6.69 2.80
C SER A 36 6.08 5.85 2.06
N VAL A 37 5.06 6.51 1.49
CA VAL A 37 4.07 5.86 0.61
C VAL A 37 4.74 5.14 -0.56
N SER A 38 5.85 5.68 -1.08
CA SER A 38 6.60 5.00 -2.15
C SER A 38 7.37 3.76 -1.69
N ASP A 39 7.83 3.70 -0.44
CA ASP A 39 8.48 2.49 0.10
C ASP A 39 7.49 1.33 0.17
N HIS A 40 6.27 1.64 0.67
CA HIS A 40 5.12 0.73 0.70
C HIS A 40 4.80 0.19 -0.70
N MET A 41 4.57 1.07 -1.68
CA MET A 41 4.26 0.67 -3.06
C MET A 41 5.41 -0.12 -3.71
N TYR A 42 6.66 0.21 -3.40
CA TYR A 42 7.83 -0.53 -3.90
C TYR A 42 7.82 -1.97 -3.39
N ARG A 43 7.65 -2.20 -2.09
CA ARG A 43 7.64 -3.55 -1.55
C ARG A 43 6.42 -4.34 -2.05
N MET A 44 5.26 -3.71 -2.19
CA MET A 44 4.11 -4.33 -2.84
C MET A 44 4.39 -4.77 -4.28
N ALA A 45 5.06 -3.94 -5.08
CA ALA A 45 5.42 -4.28 -6.45
C ALA A 45 6.40 -5.48 -6.49
N VAL A 46 7.34 -5.55 -5.54
CA VAL A 46 8.21 -6.72 -5.36
C VAL A 46 7.40 -7.96 -4.95
N MET A 47 6.45 -7.84 -4.02
CA MET A 47 5.57 -8.96 -3.64
C MET A 47 4.72 -9.45 -4.81
N ALA A 48 4.17 -8.53 -5.61
CA ALA A 48 3.45 -8.85 -6.84
C ALA A 48 4.35 -9.55 -7.87
N LEU A 49 5.61 -9.12 -8.02
CA LEU A 49 6.59 -9.78 -8.88
C LEU A 49 6.87 -11.23 -8.43
N LEU A 50 6.80 -11.52 -7.13
CA LEU A 50 7.10 -12.82 -6.55
C LEU A 50 5.93 -13.81 -6.55
N THR A 51 4.70 -13.40 -6.88
CA THR A 51 3.55 -14.33 -6.92
C THR A 51 3.77 -15.48 -7.90
N GLU A 52 3.35 -16.68 -7.52
CA GLU A 52 3.41 -17.86 -8.38
C GLU A 52 2.07 -18.16 -9.06
N ASP A 53 1.00 -17.46 -8.69
CA ASP A 53 -0.34 -17.62 -9.24
C ASP A 53 -0.36 -17.32 -10.73
N LYS A 54 -0.47 -18.39 -11.52
CA LYS A 54 -0.49 -18.34 -12.99
C LYS A 54 -1.83 -17.86 -13.56
N SER A 55 -2.86 -17.73 -12.72
CA SER A 55 -4.16 -17.19 -13.13
C SER A 55 -4.17 -15.66 -13.18
N LEU A 56 -3.19 -15.00 -12.56
CA LEU A 56 -3.06 -13.54 -12.53
C LEU A 56 -2.13 -13.01 -13.60
N ASN A 57 -2.45 -11.85 -14.17
CA ASN A 57 -1.48 -11.08 -14.93
C ASN A 57 -0.53 -10.34 -13.96
N LYS A 58 0.65 -10.94 -13.73
CA LYS A 58 1.69 -10.39 -12.85
C LYS A 58 2.11 -8.96 -13.21
N ASP A 59 2.28 -8.66 -14.49
CA ASP A 59 2.68 -7.31 -14.92
C ASP A 59 1.59 -6.28 -14.60
N ARG A 60 0.32 -6.67 -14.70
CA ARG A 60 -0.82 -5.84 -14.29
C ARG A 60 -0.83 -5.63 -12.77
N CYS A 61 -0.61 -6.68 -11.97
CA CYS A 61 -0.50 -6.56 -10.50
C CYS A 61 0.61 -5.59 -10.09
N ILE A 62 1.78 -5.65 -10.73
CA ILE A 62 2.90 -4.73 -10.46
C ILE A 62 2.49 -3.29 -10.79
N ARG A 63 1.85 -3.06 -11.94
CA ARG A 63 1.38 -1.72 -12.34
C ARG A 63 0.32 -1.17 -11.39
N LEU A 64 -0.62 -2.00 -10.94
CA LEU A 64 -1.62 -1.63 -9.93
C LEU A 64 -0.93 -1.23 -8.61
N ALA A 65 0.01 -2.04 -8.12
CA ALA A 65 0.76 -1.74 -6.90
C ALA A 65 1.50 -0.39 -6.97
N LEU A 66 2.07 -0.06 -8.14
CA LEU A 66 2.79 1.21 -8.34
C LEU A 66 1.89 2.44 -8.52
N VAL A 67 0.60 2.25 -8.78
CA VAL A 67 -0.33 3.35 -9.13
C VAL A 67 -1.39 3.60 -8.06
N HIS A 68 -1.75 2.60 -7.26
CA HIS A 68 -2.94 2.67 -6.41
C HIS A 68 -2.94 3.84 -5.41
N ASP A 69 -1.82 4.10 -4.73
CA ASP A 69 -1.66 5.21 -3.78
C ASP A 69 -1.02 6.47 -4.42
N MET A 70 -0.97 6.55 -5.76
CA MET A 70 -0.35 7.69 -6.45
C MET A 70 -1.07 9.01 -6.16
N ALA A 71 -2.38 8.98 -5.90
CA ALA A 71 -3.17 10.15 -5.52
C ALA A 71 -2.66 10.84 -4.24
N GLU A 72 -2.05 10.09 -3.32
CA GLU A 72 -1.55 10.56 -2.03
C GLU A 72 -0.42 11.59 -2.16
N CYS A 73 0.21 11.67 -3.33
CA CYS A 73 1.17 12.73 -3.65
C CYS A 73 0.55 14.15 -3.59
N ILE A 74 -0.77 14.25 -3.78
CA ILE A 74 -1.54 15.50 -3.66
C ILE A 74 -2.39 15.50 -2.38
N VAL A 75 -3.09 14.40 -2.09
CA VAL A 75 -4.08 14.37 -1.00
C VAL A 75 -3.47 14.09 0.38
N GLY A 76 -2.25 13.55 0.43
CA GLY A 76 -1.65 12.95 1.63
C GLY A 76 -2.24 11.59 1.97
N ASP A 77 -1.55 10.81 2.80
CA ASP A 77 -2.07 9.51 3.27
C ASP A 77 -3.19 9.73 4.31
N ILE A 78 -4.43 9.45 3.92
CA ILE A 78 -5.63 9.59 4.77
C ILE A 78 -5.86 8.29 5.55
N ALA A 79 -5.59 8.33 6.85
CA ALA A 79 -5.77 7.18 7.73
C ALA A 79 -7.19 7.11 8.31
N PRO A 80 -7.63 5.94 8.81
CA PRO A 80 -8.94 5.82 9.47
C PRO A 80 -9.18 6.81 10.62
N ALA A 81 -8.11 7.22 11.32
CA ALA A 81 -8.19 8.18 12.42
C ALA A 81 -8.49 9.61 11.98
N ASP A 82 -8.36 9.94 10.68
CA ASP A 82 -8.73 11.24 10.12
C ASP A 82 -10.25 11.43 10.00
N ASN A 83 -11.04 10.37 10.17
CA ASN A 83 -12.51 10.38 10.12
C ASN A 83 -13.07 11.00 8.82
N ILE A 84 -12.36 10.88 7.71
CA ILE A 84 -12.85 11.29 6.39
C ILE A 84 -13.79 10.21 5.84
N PRO A 85 -15.04 10.54 5.45
CA PRO A 85 -15.96 9.58 4.84
C PRO A 85 -15.37 8.95 3.57
N LYS A 86 -15.72 7.69 3.30
CA LYS A 86 -15.19 6.95 2.14
C LYS A 86 -15.47 7.69 0.82
N GLU A 87 -16.66 8.28 0.70
CA GLU A 87 -17.08 9.03 -0.48
C GLU A 87 -16.25 10.30 -0.67
N GLU A 88 -15.90 10.98 0.42
CA GLU A 88 -15.06 12.19 0.36
C GLU A 88 -13.59 11.84 0.10
N LYS A 89 -13.07 10.75 0.67
CA LYS A 89 -11.73 10.23 0.35
C LYS A 89 -11.64 9.92 -1.14
N HIS A 90 -12.58 9.13 -1.66
CA HIS A 90 -12.64 8.76 -3.07
C HIS A 90 -12.72 10.00 -3.98
N ARG A 91 -13.61 10.97 -3.67
CA ARG A 91 -13.74 12.21 -4.44
C ARG A 91 -12.43 13.02 -4.48
N ARG A 92 -11.69 13.08 -3.38
CA ARG A 92 -10.39 13.79 -3.32
C ARG A 92 -9.33 13.07 -4.16
N GLU A 93 -9.25 11.75 -4.04
CA GLU A 93 -8.29 10.93 -4.75
C GLU A 93 -8.56 10.90 -6.26
N GLU A 94 -9.83 10.81 -6.65
CA GLU A 94 -10.25 10.92 -8.05
C GLU A 94 -9.81 12.26 -8.65
N ALA A 95 -10.10 13.37 -7.96
CA ALA A 95 -9.69 14.69 -8.42
C ALA A 95 -8.16 14.83 -8.52
N ALA A 96 -7.41 14.24 -7.58
CA ALA A 96 -5.95 14.20 -7.64
C ALA A 96 -5.44 13.38 -8.84
N MET A 97 -6.00 12.19 -9.08
CA MET A 97 -5.63 11.35 -10.21
C MET A 97 -5.96 11.98 -11.56
N GLN A 98 -7.08 12.70 -11.67
CA GLN A 98 -7.40 13.48 -12.85
C GLN A 98 -6.35 14.58 -13.08
N GLN A 99 -5.93 15.30 -12.03
CA GLN A 99 -4.90 16.34 -12.15
C GLN A 99 -3.53 15.76 -12.54
N LEU A 100 -3.16 14.61 -11.97
CA LEU A 100 -1.88 13.94 -12.25
C LEU A 100 -1.82 13.43 -13.69
N THR A 101 -2.85 12.71 -14.12
CA THR A 101 -2.88 12.08 -15.44
C THR A 101 -3.13 13.08 -16.57
N GLN A 102 -3.71 14.25 -16.29
CA GLN A 102 -3.81 15.36 -17.25
C GLN A 102 -2.45 15.83 -17.80
N LEU A 103 -1.36 15.61 -17.05
CA LEU A 103 -0.01 15.96 -17.48
C LEU A 103 0.57 15.00 -18.53
N LEU A 104 -0.06 13.86 -18.78
CA LEU A 104 0.45 12.81 -19.66
C LEU A 104 -0.13 12.88 -21.07
N SER A 105 0.50 12.15 -22.00
CA SER A 105 -0.12 11.85 -23.29
C SER A 105 -1.41 11.06 -23.10
N GLU A 106 -2.34 11.19 -24.04
CA GLU A 106 -3.68 10.59 -23.92
C GLU A 106 -3.66 9.10 -23.61
N ASP A 107 -2.79 8.32 -24.28
CA ASP A 107 -2.68 6.88 -24.05
C ASP A 107 -2.21 6.55 -22.61
N LEU A 108 -1.21 7.28 -22.11
CA LEU A 108 -0.67 7.07 -20.76
C LEU A 108 -1.62 7.58 -19.67
N ARG A 109 -2.28 8.71 -19.93
CA ARG A 109 -3.33 9.26 -19.07
C ARG A 109 -4.42 8.21 -18.85
N LYS A 110 -4.92 7.64 -19.95
CA LYS A 110 -5.93 6.60 -19.93
C LYS A 110 -5.46 5.38 -19.16
N GLU A 111 -4.25 4.86 -19.49
CA GLU A 111 -3.71 3.67 -18.83
C GLU A 111 -3.59 3.83 -17.30
N ILE A 112 -3.00 4.93 -16.82
CA ILE A 112 -2.76 5.15 -15.39
C ILE A 112 -4.07 5.41 -14.65
N TYR A 113 -4.99 6.17 -15.25
CA TYR A 113 -6.29 6.42 -14.63
C TYR A 113 -7.11 5.13 -14.52
N GLU A 114 -7.16 4.32 -15.57
CA GLU A 114 -7.87 3.03 -15.57
C GLU A 114 -7.26 2.03 -14.57
N LEU A 115 -5.93 2.04 -14.37
CA LEU A 115 -5.27 1.24 -13.33
C LEU A 115 -5.75 1.65 -11.92
N TRP A 116 -5.76 2.95 -11.63
CA TRP A 116 -6.24 3.45 -10.34
C TRP A 116 -7.72 3.13 -10.12
N GLU A 117 -8.56 3.37 -11.13
CA GLU A 117 -9.99 3.07 -11.08
C GLU A 117 -10.28 1.57 -10.92
N GLU A 118 -9.48 0.70 -11.58
CA GLU A 118 -9.57 -0.75 -11.43
C GLU A 118 -9.30 -1.17 -9.97
N TYR A 119 -8.27 -0.59 -9.35
CA TYR A 119 -7.97 -0.82 -7.94
C TYR A 119 -9.08 -0.31 -7.03
N GLU A 120 -9.56 0.92 -7.20
CA GLU A 120 -10.61 1.49 -6.36
C GLU A 120 -11.92 0.68 -6.40
N ASN A 121 -12.30 0.19 -7.59
CA ASN A 121 -13.52 -0.57 -7.78
C ASN A 121 -13.39 -2.05 -7.40
N GLN A 122 -12.16 -2.57 -7.26
CA GLN A 122 -11.90 -3.97 -6.89
C GLN A 122 -12.62 -4.98 -7.80
N CYS A 123 -12.71 -4.69 -9.10
CA CYS A 123 -13.50 -5.48 -10.05
C CYS A 123 -12.76 -6.69 -10.64
N THR A 124 -11.43 -6.67 -10.69
CA THR A 124 -10.59 -7.71 -11.31
C THR A 124 -9.97 -8.65 -10.26
N ALA A 125 -9.45 -9.79 -10.71
CA ALA A 125 -8.71 -10.70 -9.84
C ALA A 125 -7.41 -10.05 -9.36
N GLU A 126 -6.74 -9.32 -10.25
CA GLU A 126 -5.51 -8.58 -9.99
C GLU A 126 -5.72 -7.47 -8.95
N ALA A 127 -6.77 -6.65 -9.06
CA ALA A 127 -7.06 -5.61 -8.08
C ALA A 127 -7.34 -6.17 -6.68
N LYS A 128 -8.10 -7.28 -6.61
CA LYS A 128 -8.39 -7.98 -5.34
C LYS A 128 -7.16 -8.65 -4.74
N PHE A 129 -6.26 -9.14 -5.57
CA PHE A 129 -4.98 -9.68 -5.14
C PHE A 129 -4.09 -8.57 -4.58
N VAL A 130 -3.92 -7.46 -5.31
CA VAL A 130 -3.09 -6.32 -4.90
C VAL A 130 -3.65 -5.67 -3.62
N LYS A 131 -4.97 -5.63 -3.41
CA LYS A 131 -5.55 -5.14 -2.15
C LYS A 131 -5.19 -5.98 -0.94
N GLN A 132 -5.08 -7.29 -1.13
CA GLN A 132 -4.61 -8.18 -0.07
C GLN A 132 -3.08 -8.07 0.11
N LEU A 133 -2.32 -7.78 -0.96
CA LEU A 133 -0.90 -7.45 -0.81
C LEU A 133 -0.70 -6.17 0.02
N ASP A 134 -1.46 -5.11 -0.23
CA ASP A 134 -1.46 -3.85 0.56
C ASP A 134 -1.59 -4.15 2.06
N GLN A 135 -2.59 -4.95 2.43
CA GLN A 135 -2.83 -5.34 3.82
C GLN A 135 -1.74 -6.27 4.40
N CYS A 136 -1.24 -7.20 3.59
CA CYS A 136 -0.20 -8.13 4.00
C CYS A 136 1.14 -7.41 4.22
N GLU A 137 1.47 -6.47 3.35
CA GLU A 137 2.65 -5.62 3.42
C GLU A 137 2.59 -4.75 4.68
N MET A 138 1.43 -4.15 4.96
CA MET A 138 1.22 -3.34 6.17
C MET A 138 1.48 -4.11 7.46
N ILE A 139 0.97 -5.34 7.61
CA ILE A 139 1.22 -6.13 8.83
C ILE A 139 2.67 -6.64 8.91
N LEU A 140 3.31 -6.93 7.76
CA LEU A 140 4.73 -7.24 7.71
C LEU A 140 5.56 -6.05 8.21
N GLN A 141 5.24 -4.83 7.76
CA GLN A 141 5.89 -3.62 8.23
C GLN A 141 5.67 -3.38 9.74
N ALA A 142 4.47 -3.65 10.25
CA ALA A 142 4.19 -3.57 11.68
C ALA A 142 5.09 -4.53 12.48
N PHE A 143 5.27 -5.77 12.01
CA PHE A 143 6.20 -6.71 12.64
C PHE A 143 7.64 -6.20 12.64
N GLU A 144 8.12 -5.69 11.51
CA GLU A 144 9.47 -5.14 11.41
C GLU A 144 9.69 -3.95 12.34
N TYR A 145 8.71 -3.05 12.49
CA TYR A 145 8.82 -1.94 13.44
C TYR A 145 8.83 -2.41 14.89
N GLU A 146 8.00 -3.39 15.25
CA GLU A 146 8.04 -4.00 16.58
C GLU A 146 9.42 -4.61 16.89
N GLU A 147 10.05 -5.27 15.92
CA GLU A 147 11.39 -5.84 16.05
C GLU A 147 12.48 -4.76 16.16
N LEU A 148 12.46 -3.76 15.26
CA LEU A 148 13.43 -2.66 15.23
C LEU A 148 13.42 -1.84 16.52
N GLU A 149 12.23 -1.60 17.08
CA GLU A 149 12.05 -0.83 18.31
C GLU A 149 12.10 -1.71 19.56
N ASN A 150 12.27 -3.03 19.42
CA ASN A 150 12.23 -4.02 20.51
C ASN A 150 10.96 -3.87 21.37
N THR A 151 9.82 -3.74 20.71
CA THR A 151 8.49 -3.62 21.33
C THR A 151 7.50 -4.67 20.79
N PRO A 152 7.74 -5.98 21.02
CA PRO A 152 6.87 -7.04 20.49
C PRO A 152 5.41 -6.85 20.89
N GLY A 153 4.49 -6.92 19.93
CA GLY A 153 3.06 -6.79 20.19
C GLY A 153 2.51 -5.36 20.20
N ARG A 154 3.35 -4.32 20.13
CA ARG A 154 2.94 -2.91 20.26
C ARG A 154 1.93 -2.44 19.19
N LEU A 155 2.04 -2.97 17.97
CA LEU A 155 1.27 -2.57 16.79
C LEU A 155 0.16 -3.58 16.45
N GLN A 156 -0.42 -4.21 17.49
CA GLN A 156 -1.47 -5.23 17.37
C GLN A 156 -2.73 -4.75 16.64
N ASP A 157 -3.04 -3.46 16.73
CA ASP A 157 -4.21 -2.87 16.10
C ASP A 157 -4.19 -2.96 14.57
N PHE A 158 -3.00 -2.94 13.94
CA PHE A 158 -2.87 -3.21 12.50
C PHE A 158 -3.25 -4.65 12.16
N TYR A 159 -2.83 -5.61 12.97
CA TYR A 159 -3.19 -7.02 12.82
C TYR A 159 -4.70 -7.22 12.96
N ASP A 160 -5.29 -6.67 14.02
CA ASP A 160 -6.72 -6.75 14.29
C ASP A 160 -7.54 -6.14 13.14
N SER A 161 -7.04 -5.07 12.53
CA SER A 161 -7.70 -4.41 11.39
C SER A 161 -7.76 -5.28 10.13
N THR A 162 -6.97 -6.35 10.03
CA THR A 162 -6.90 -7.25 8.87
C THR A 162 -7.64 -8.57 9.07
N ALA A 163 -8.24 -8.78 10.26
CA ALA A 163 -8.96 -10.00 10.58
C ALA A 163 -10.07 -10.29 9.54
N GLY A 164 -10.03 -11.49 8.94
CA GLY A 164 -11.01 -11.93 7.95
C GLY A 164 -10.92 -11.28 6.56
N LYS A 165 -9.89 -10.47 6.28
CA LYS A 165 -9.73 -9.79 4.98
C LYS A 165 -8.91 -10.58 3.95
N PHE A 166 -8.12 -11.56 4.41
CA PHE A 166 -7.32 -12.41 3.54
C PHE A 166 -8.10 -13.64 3.10
N VAL A 167 -8.11 -13.90 1.79
CA VAL A 167 -8.77 -15.04 1.15
C VAL A 167 -7.91 -15.71 0.07
N HIS A 168 -6.92 -15.01 -0.49
CA HIS A 168 -6.04 -15.55 -1.51
C HIS A 168 -5.09 -16.62 -0.92
N PRO A 169 -4.98 -17.82 -1.51
CA PRO A 169 -4.20 -18.91 -0.92
C PRO A 169 -2.74 -18.57 -0.62
N GLU A 170 -2.03 -17.94 -1.55
CA GLU A 170 -0.63 -17.54 -1.34
C GLU A 170 -0.49 -16.49 -0.22
N ILE A 171 -1.42 -15.55 -0.14
CA ILE A 171 -1.37 -14.47 0.86
C ILE A 171 -1.69 -15.03 2.24
N LEU A 172 -2.65 -15.95 2.34
CA LEU A 172 -2.95 -16.66 3.59
C LEU A 172 -1.73 -17.41 4.12
N GLN A 173 -0.95 -18.06 3.25
CA GLN A 173 0.30 -18.72 3.64
C GLN A 173 1.32 -17.72 4.17
N LEU A 174 1.53 -16.60 3.46
CA LEU A 174 2.46 -15.55 3.89
C LEU A 174 2.05 -14.93 5.23
N VAL A 175 0.78 -14.57 5.38
CA VAL A 175 0.22 -14.02 6.63
C VAL A 175 0.37 -15.02 7.79
N SER A 176 0.17 -16.32 7.53
CA SER A 176 0.39 -17.37 8.53
C SER A 176 1.84 -17.43 8.99
N LEU A 177 2.80 -17.30 8.08
CA LEU A 177 4.23 -17.29 8.40
C LEU A 177 4.60 -16.03 9.22
N ILE A 178 4.15 -14.86 8.79
CA ILE A 178 4.35 -13.59 9.51
C ILE A 178 3.83 -13.70 10.95
N ASN A 179 2.58 -14.14 11.11
CA ASN A 179 1.96 -14.31 12.43
C ASN A 179 2.70 -15.33 13.30
N THR A 180 3.19 -16.42 12.71
CA THR A 180 3.96 -17.44 13.44
C THR A 180 5.26 -16.85 13.99
N GLU A 181 6.02 -16.14 13.17
CA GLU A 181 7.28 -15.53 13.60
C GLU A 181 7.06 -14.41 14.62
N ARG A 182 6.07 -13.54 14.39
CA ARG A 182 5.71 -12.50 15.35
C ARG A 182 5.28 -13.06 16.71
N ASN A 183 4.45 -14.10 16.73
CA ASN A 183 3.98 -14.70 17.98
C ASN A 183 5.11 -15.34 18.79
N LYS A 184 6.14 -15.90 18.13
CA LYS A 184 7.35 -16.39 18.82
C LYS A 184 8.07 -15.25 19.55
N LYS A 185 8.19 -14.08 18.91
CA LYS A 185 8.85 -12.90 19.48
C LYS A 185 8.08 -12.36 20.68
N ILE A 186 6.76 -12.24 20.58
CA ILE A 186 5.89 -11.83 21.69
C ILE A 186 6.01 -12.81 22.87
N ALA A 187 5.97 -14.12 22.61
CA ALA A 187 6.10 -15.14 23.65
C ALA A 187 7.47 -15.06 24.35
N SER A 188 8.56 -14.81 23.59
CA SER A 188 9.92 -14.70 24.14
C SER A 188 10.13 -13.44 25.00
N ALA A 189 9.36 -12.39 24.78
CA ALA A 189 9.44 -11.13 25.52
C ALA A 189 8.54 -11.11 26.77
N SER A 190 7.62 -12.06 26.90
CA SER A 190 6.76 -12.20 28.08
C SER A 190 7.57 -12.81 29.23
N PRO A 191 7.53 -12.25 30.47
CA PRO A 191 8.18 -12.88 31.61
C PRO A 191 7.58 -14.28 31.86
N PRO A 192 8.38 -15.26 32.35
CA PRO A 192 7.86 -16.58 32.66
C PRO A 192 6.70 -16.44 33.65
N GLN A 193 5.57 -17.10 33.35
CA GLN A 193 4.44 -17.12 34.28
C GLN A 193 4.88 -17.80 35.59
N PRO A 194 4.45 -17.25 36.75
CA PRO A 194 4.80 -17.79 38.07
C PRO A 194 4.26 -19.20 38.30
#